data_AF-A0A7C5X5I0-F1
#
_entry.id   AF-A0A7C5X5I0-F1
#
_cell.length_a   1.000
_cell.length_b   1.000
_cell.length_c   1.000
_cell.angle_alpha   90.00
_cell.angle_beta   90.00
_cell.angle_gamma   90.00
#
_symmetry.space_group_name_H-M   'P 1'
#
loop_
_entity.id
_entity.type
_entity.pdbx_description
1 polymer ?
#
loop_
_entity_poly.entity_id
_entity_poly.type
_entity_poly.pdbx_seq_one_letter_code
_entity_poly.pdbx_strand_id
1 'polypeptide(L)' 'MLEVLVGKVTHYFVRIGVVVVKLFAPLSQGHTVHFRGKSTDFTQTLESMQIEHQPIRKPRPGAK' A
#
# COMPACT_ATOMS: atom_id res chain seq x y z
N MET A 1 -0.21 8.53 -18.77
CA MET A 1 -0.28 8.48 -17.30
C MET A 1 1.02 7.92 -16.79
N LEU A 2 1.67 8.61 -15.85
CA LEU A 2 2.92 8.17 -15.21
C LEU A 2 2.57 7.40 -13.95
N GLU A 3 2.69 6.08 -14.00
CA GLU A 3 2.60 5.22 -12.81
C GLU A 3 4.00 5.17 -12.18
N VAL A 4 4.11 5.53 -10.91
CA VAL A 4 5.37 5.42 -10.16
C VAL A 4 5.28 4.18 -9.28
N LEU A 5 6.30 3.32 -9.36
CA LEU A 5 6.38 2.16 -8.49
C LEU A 5 6.64 2.61 -7.04
N VAL A 6 5.56 2.71 -6.25
CA VAL A 6 5.62 3.17 -4.86
C VAL A 6 5.99 2.06 -3.87
N GLY A 7 5.84 0.79 -4.25
CA GLY A 7 6.12 -0.34 -3.39
C GLY A 7 5.92 -1.70 -4.06
N LYS A 8 6.26 -2.77 -3.35
CA LYS A 8 6.03 -4.16 -3.78
C LYS A 8 5.32 -4.93 -2.68
N VAL A 9 4.26 -5.66 -3.05
CA VAL A 9 3.55 -6.56 -2.14
C VAL A 9 4.49 -7.71 -1.76
N THR A 10 4.70 -7.93 -0.46
CA THR A 10 5.51 -9.02 0.07
C THR A 10 4.64 -10.17 0.56
N HIS A 11 3.50 -9.87 1.19
CA HIS A 11 2.55 -10.85 1.71
C HIS A 11 1.11 -10.37 1.53
N TYR A 12 0.19 -11.32 1.35
CA TYR A 12 -1.24 -11.07 1.31
C TYR A 12 -1.99 -12.06 2.21
N PHE A 13 -2.66 -11.54 3.23
CA PHE A 13 -3.50 -12.30 4.14
C PHE A 13 -4.95 -12.30 3.65
N VAL A 14 -5.27 -13.22 2.73
CA VAL A 14 -6.61 -13.37 2.13
C VAL A 14 -7.72 -13.45 3.19
N ARG A 15 -7.48 -14.16 4.30
CA ARG A 15 -8.49 -14.40 5.35
C ARG A 15 -8.99 -13.14 6.05
N ILE A 16 -8.16 -12.10 6.14
CA ILE A 16 -8.45 -10.85 6.84
C ILE A 16 -8.40 -9.64 5.89
N GLY A 17 -8.15 -9.86 4.60
CA GLY A 17 -8.07 -8.79 3.60
C GLY A 17 -6.90 -7.84 3.78
N VAL A 18 -5.81 -8.25 4.46
CA VAL A 18 -4.66 -7.38 4.74
C VAL A 18 -3.50 -7.68 3.78
N VAL A 19 -2.96 -6.64 3.15
CA VAL A 19 -1.77 -6.69 2.30
C VAL A 19 -0.58 -6.09 3.04
N VAL A 20 0.58 -6.75 2.99
CA VAL A 20 1.87 -6.20 3.42
C VAL A 20 2.61 -5.71 2.19
N VAL A 21 2.89 -4.41 2.14
CA VAL A 21 3.64 -3.77 1.05
C VAL A 21 4.94 -3.22 1.61
N LYS A 22 6.05 -3.51 0.94
CA LYS A 22 7.30 -2.79 1.14
C LYS A 22 7.27 -1.52 0.30
N LEU A 23 7.11 -0.36 0.93
CA LEU A 23 7.12 0.94 0.26
C LEU A 23 8.56 1.38 -0.04
N PHE A 24 8.79 1.86 -1.26
CA PHE A 24 10.05 2.48 -1.69
C PHE A 24 9.94 4.00 -1.78
N ALA A 25 8.71 4.52 -1.88
CA ALA A 25 8.42 5.94 -1.96
C ALA A 25 7.38 6.33 -0.88
N PRO A 26 7.35 7.60 -0.46
CA PRO A 26 6.32 8.07 0.46
C PRO A 26 4.95 8.00 -0.22
N LEU A 27 3.99 7.44 0.51
CA LEU A 27 2.59 7.38 0.11
C LEU A 27 1.79 8.27 1.09
N SER A 28 0.62 8.75 0.72
CA SER A 28 -0.20 9.58 1.61
C SER A 28 -1.65 9.15 1.55
N GLN A 29 -2.37 9.33 2.67
CA GLN A 29 -3.80 9.05 2.73
C GLN A 29 -4.53 9.91 1.68
N GLY A 30 -5.49 9.30 0.98
CA GLY A 30 -6.19 9.94 -0.14
C GLY A 30 -5.52 9.75 -1.51
N HIS A 31 -4.33 9.15 -1.60
CA HIS A 31 -3.77 8.75 -2.90
C HIS A 31 -4.42 7.46 -3.41
N THR A 32 -4.64 7.38 -4.72
CA THR A 32 -5.06 6.15 -5.39
C THR A 32 -3.83 5.32 -5.72
N VAL A 33 -3.82 4.07 -5.26
CA VAL A 33 -2.79 3.09 -5.61
C VAL A 33 -3.35 2.07 -6.58
N HIS A 34 -2.52 1.67 -7.54
CA HIS A 34 -2.84 0.63 -8.49
C HIS A 34 -2.08 -0.64 -8.13
N PHE A 35 -2.81 -1.69 -7.79
CA PHE A 35 -2.26 -3.01 -7.53
C PHE A 35 -2.30 -3.83 -8.80
N ARG A 36 -1.13 -4.19 -9.31
CA ARG A 36 -0.97 -5.02 -10.50
C ARG A 36 -0.15 -6.27 -10.17
N GLY A 37 -0.80 -7.41 -10.23
CA GLY A 37 -0.24 -8.74 -10.00
C GLY A 37 -0.53 -9.68 -11.16
N LYS A 38 -0.13 -10.96 -11.01
CA LYS A 38 -0.35 -11.99 -12.06
C LYS A 38 -1.82 -12.26 -12.37
N SER A 39 -2.71 -12.10 -11.40
CA SER A 39 -4.14 -12.43 -11.53
C SER A 39 -5.05 -11.34 -10.95
N THR A 40 -4.48 -10.21 -10.54
CA THR A 40 -5.20 -9.16 -9.83
C THR A 40 -4.74 -7.82 -10.37
N ASP A 41 -5.68 -7.06 -10.88
CA ASP A 41 -5.48 -5.69 -11.36
C ASP A 41 -6.64 -4.87 -10.80
N PHE A 42 -6.35 -4.04 -9.80
CA PHE A 42 -7.34 -3.18 -9.19
C PHE A 42 -6.72 -1.90 -8.63
N THR A 43 -7.46 -0.81 -8.75
CA THR A 43 -7.12 0.46 -8.11
C THR A 43 -7.87 0.59 -6.80
N GLN A 44 -7.17 1.01 -5.75
CA GLN A 44 -7.77 1.29 -4.46
C GLN A 44 -7.33 2.66 -3.97
N THR A 45 -8.29 3.46 -3.53
CA THR A 45 -8.02 4.71 -2.83
C THR A 45 -7.63 4.40 -1.40
N LEU A 46 -6.56 5.03 -0.92
CA LEU A 46 -6.11 4.88 0.46
C LEU A 46 -7.04 5.65 1.40
N GLU A 47 -8.11 4.99 1.84
CA GLU A 47 -9.05 5.54 2.83
C GLU A 47 -8.45 5.54 4.24
N SER A 48 -7.66 4.52 4.58
CA SER A 48 -6.99 4.39 5.88
C SER A 48 -5.67 3.63 5.75
N MET A 49 -4.65 4.06 6.49
CA MET A 49 -3.35 3.39 6.58
C MET A 49 -2.96 3.20 8.06
N GLN A 50 -2.53 1.99 8.40
CA GLN A 50 -2.02 1.63 9.72
C GLN A 50 -0.62 1.03 9.58
N ILE A 51 0.34 1.53 10.37
CA ILE A 51 1.67 0.93 10.53
C ILE A 51 1.76 0.51 12.00
N GLU A 52 2.13 -0.75 12.26
CA GLU A 52 2.27 -1.30 13.63
C GLU A 52 1.04 -1.04 14.53
N HIS A 53 -0.18 -1.21 13.98
CA HIS A 53 -1.46 -0.97 14.65
C HIS A 53 -1.71 0.50 15.06
N GLN A 54 -0.88 1.44 14.62
CA GLN A 54 -1.11 2.87 14.82
C GLN A 54 -1.69 3.51 13.55
N PRO A 55 -2.79 4.28 13.66
CA PRO A 55 -3.32 5.04 12.53
C PRO A 55 -2.34 6.16 12.19
N ILE A 56 -1.86 6.16 10.94
CA ILE A 56 -0.88 7.14 10.48
C ILE A 56 -1.42 7.91 9.27
N ARG A 57 -1.37 9.25 9.32
CA ARG A 57 -1.77 10.10 8.17
C ARG A 57 -0.73 10.10 7.05
N LYS A 58 0.53 9.77 7.34
CA LYS A 58 1.64 9.75 6.37
C LYS A 58 2.61 8.60 6.66
N PRO A 59 2.66 7.54 5.85
CA PRO A 59 3.73 6.55 5.94
C PRO A 59 5.06 7.19 5.54
N ARG A 60 6.00 7.21 6.48
CA ARG A 60 7.39 7.58 6.20
C ARG A 60 8.10 6.34 5.63
N PRO A 61 8.82 6.43 4.51
CA PRO A 61 9.60 5.30 3.99
C PRO A 61 10.61 4.86 5.05
N GLY A 62 10.62 3.57 5.41
CA GLY A 62 11.66 2.99 6.27
C GLY A 62 11.30 2.73 7.74
N ALA A 63 10.01 2.77 8.13
CA ALA A 63 9.62 2.17 9.40
C ALA A 63 9.84 0.64 9.31
N LYS A 64 10.79 0.14 10.13
CA LYS A 64 11.13 -1.28 10.25
C LYS A 64 9.99 -2.06 10.85
#